data_AF-R5FHZ4-F1
#
_entry.id   AF-R5FHZ4-F1
#
_cell.length_a   1.000
_cell.length_b   1.000
_cell.length_c   1.000
_cell.angle_alpha   90.00
_cell.angle_beta   90.00
_cell.angle_gamma   90.00
#
_symmetry.space_group_name_H-M   'P 1'
#
loop_
_entity.id
_entity.type
_entity.pdbx_description
1 polymer ?
#
loop_
_entity_poly.entity_id
_entity_poly.type
_entity_poly.pdbx_seq_one_letter_code
_entity_poly.pdbx_strand_id
1 'polypeptide(L)'
;MKTLSTKKLCGIAVLTAMSIVLVSLIHFPLLPAVPFLEYDAADVPIIIAAFLYGVPSALIMTVAGSLLQAFALGGNGVIGFVMHVLSTGGFMVIVGLFYKRKRTLKSALTGMGTGILFWIVEMTLWNVLITPLYMKVPREVIVKDFLGYIALFNLIKPTINCALTLLLYKNTHRLFDKVWAESHKEKGGKDMKLQSAPETEQEEKSEINPIPKVFLSKSVEDTYKLAETVAKNLTAGEVVLLDGDLGAGKTTFTKGLFKALGVTETVTSPTFTIMNEYRGDRFKLYHFDMYRIESEEELSELGFEEQLFSDGVSVIEWNKISDLPEKRLYVSVKAVSDTEREFEINESTDI
;
A
#
# COMPACT_ATOMS: atom_id res chain seq x y z
N MET A 1 -4.94 -8.91 -23.40
CA MET A 1 -3.81 -8.64 -22.48
C MET A 1 -4.13 -7.37 -21.70
N LYS A 2 -4.29 -7.43 -20.37
CA LYS A 2 -4.40 -6.20 -19.55
C LYS A 2 -3.09 -5.42 -19.68
N THR A 3 -3.15 -4.17 -20.12
CA THR A 3 -1.96 -3.30 -20.22
C THR A 3 -1.44 -3.01 -18.81
N LEU A 4 -0.13 -3.19 -18.61
CA LEU A 4 0.52 -2.79 -17.35
C LEU A 4 0.38 -1.28 -17.21
N SER A 5 -0.14 -0.81 -16.06
CA SER A 5 -0.11 0.61 -15.72
C SER A 5 1.32 1.14 -15.85
N THR A 6 1.50 2.30 -16.51
CA THR A 6 2.79 3.00 -16.72
C THR A 6 3.64 3.06 -15.46
N LYS A 7 2.96 3.05 -14.35
CA LYS A 7 3.47 3.46 -13.09
C LYS A 7 3.84 2.25 -12.21
N LYS A 8 3.05 1.18 -12.29
CA LYS A 8 3.53 -0.19 -12.00
C LYS A 8 4.83 -0.50 -12.78
N LEU A 9 4.91 -0.09 -14.05
CA LEU A 9 6.12 -0.26 -14.85
C LEU A 9 7.31 0.55 -14.30
N CYS A 10 7.10 1.82 -13.93
CA CYS A 10 8.10 2.66 -13.28
C CYS A 10 8.58 2.07 -11.95
N GLY A 11 7.67 1.61 -11.09
CA GLY A 11 8.01 0.97 -9.82
C GLY A 11 8.86 -0.29 -10.02
N ILE A 12 8.47 -1.16 -10.95
CA ILE A 12 9.26 -2.34 -11.34
C ILE A 12 10.66 -1.93 -11.82
N ALA A 13 10.76 -0.90 -12.67
CA ALA A 13 12.04 -0.42 -13.18
C ALA A 13 12.94 0.13 -12.06
N VAL A 14 12.40 0.94 -11.15
CA VAL A 14 13.14 1.50 -10.00
C VAL A 14 13.62 0.40 -9.08
N LEU A 15 12.76 -0.57 -8.72
CA LEU A 15 13.16 -1.68 -7.87
C LEU A 15 14.19 -2.59 -8.57
N THR A 16 14.10 -2.75 -9.89
CA THR A 16 15.12 -3.47 -10.68
C THR A 16 16.46 -2.75 -10.64
N ALA A 17 16.46 -1.44 -10.86
CA ALA A 17 17.67 -0.62 -10.77
C ALA A 17 18.27 -0.67 -9.35
N MET A 18 17.43 -0.62 -8.31
CA MET A 18 17.89 -0.75 -6.93
C MET A 18 18.49 -2.13 -6.66
N SER A 19 17.89 -3.21 -7.18
CA SER A 19 18.44 -4.56 -7.09
C SER A 19 19.85 -4.63 -7.69
N ILE A 20 20.03 -4.04 -8.87
CA ILE A 20 21.32 -3.94 -9.55
C ILE A 20 22.35 -3.12 -8.75
N VAL A 21 21.95 -1.98 -8.20
CA VAL A 21 22.82 -1.15 -7.35
C VAL A 21 23.24 -1.92 -6.10
N LEU A 22 22.31 -2.64 -5.45
CA LEU A 22 22.62 -3.45 -4.27
C LEU A 22 23.59 -4.57 -4.58
N VAL A 23 23.47 -5.24 -5.73
CA VAL A 23 24.48 -6.21 -6.21
C VAL A 23 25.84 -5.53 -6.38
N SER A 24 25.87 -4.34 -6.96
CA SER A 24 27.12 -3.65 -7.25
C SER A 24 27.83 -3.12 -6.00
N LEU A 25 27.07 -2.82 -4.93
CA LEU A 25 27.60 -2.25 -3.69
C LEU A 25 27.82 -3.28 -2.59
N ILE A 26 26.98 -4.32 -2.54
CA ILE A 26 26.96 -5.33 -1.49
C ILE A 26 27.08 -6.69 -2.16
N HIS A 27 28.30 -7.05 -2.55
CA HIS A 27 28.63 -8.40 -2.96
C HIS A 27 29.96 -8.84 -2.32
N PHE A 28 29.97 -10.04 -1.75
CA PHE A 28 31.16 -10.63 -1.14
C PHE A 28 31.01 -12.15 -0.97
N PRO A 29 32.13 -12.91 -0.94
CA PRO A 29 32.09 -14.34 -0.63
C PRO A 29 31.61 -14.54 0.81
N LEU A 30 30.46 -15.16 0.98
CA LEU A 30 29.84 -15.31 2.30
C LEU A 30 30.60 -16.29 3.20
N LEU A 31 31.18 -17.32 2.58
CA LEU A 31 31.93 -18.37 3.24
C LEU A 31 33.32 -18.48 2.59
N PRO A 32 34.43 -18.27 3.33
CA PRO A 32 35.78 -18.34 2.76
C PRO A 32 36.13 -19.70 2.12
N ALA A 33 35.50 -20.79 2.58
CA ALA A 33 35.70 -22.14 2.05
C ALA A 33 35.08 -22.35 0.65
N VAL A 34 34.09 -21.53 0.27
CA VAL A 34 33.39 -21.60 -1.02
C VAL A 34 33.27 -20.19 -1.61
N PRO A 35 34.40 -19.56 -2.01
CA PRO A 35 34.42 -18.15 -2.42
C PRO A 35 33.65 -17.89 -3.72
N PHE A 36 33.35 -18.92 -4.49
CA PHE A 36 32.50 -18.85 -5.69
C PHE A 36 31.00 -18.64 -5.35
N LEU A 37 30.60 -18.78 -4.08
CA LEU A 37 29.26 -18.47 -3.60
C LEU A 37 29.24 -17.10 -2.93
N GLU A 38 28.79 -16.10 -3.71
CA GLU A 38 28.70 -14.72 -3.24
C GLU A 38 27.33 -14.40 -2.66
N TYR A 39 27.34 -13.75 -1.50
CA TYR A 39 26.17 -13.07 -0.99
C TYR A 39 26.01 -11.76 -1.74
N ASP A 40 24.75 -11.46 -2.09
CA ASP A 40 24.32 -10.17 -2.60
C ASP A 40 22.90 -9.90 -2.08
N ALA A 41 22.53 -8.62 -2.06
CA ALA A 41 21.21 -8.16 -1.62
C ALA A 41 20.22 -7.92 -2.78
N ALA A 42 20.42 -8.54 -3.94
CA ALA A 42 19.56 -8.36 -5.13
C ALA A 42 18.11 -8.77 -4.88
N ASP A 43 17.90 -9.80 -4.06
CA ASP A 43 16.58 -10.39 -3.82
C ASP A 43 15.71 -9.47 -2.98
N VAL A 44 16.29 -8.56 -2.18
CA VAL A 44 15.53 -7.71 -1.25
C VAL A 44 14.50 -6.85 -2.01
N PRO A 45 14.87 -6.07 -3.05
CA PRO A 45 13.90 -5.37 -3.89
C PRO A 45 12.95 -6.29 -4.68
N ILE A 46 13.39 -7.50 -5.05
CA ILE A 46 12.58 -8.46 -5.80
C ILE A 46 11.44 -9.00 -4.91
N ILE A 47 11.74 -9.36 -3.67
CA ILE A 47 10.74 -9.80 -2.68
C ILE A 47 9.75 -8.67 -2.39
N ILE A 48 10.25 -7.43 -2.23
CA ILE A 48 9.40 -6.24 -2.08
C ILE A 48 8.45 -6.11 -3.27
N ALA A 49 8.97 -6.23 -4.50
CA ALA A 49 8.15 -6.19 -5.70
C ALA A 49 7.12 -7.32 -5.76
N ALA A 50 7.43 -8.51 -5.24
CA ALA A 50 6.47 -9.62 -5.18
C ALA A 50 5.28 -9.26 -4.30
N PHE A 51 5.52 -8.60 -3.16
CA PHE A 51 4.46 -8.11 -2.28
C PHE A 51 3.71 -6.91 -2.86
N LEU A 52 4.41 -6.02 -3.57
CA LEU A 52 3.83 -4.77 -4.09
C LEU A 52 3.16 -4.86 -5.46
N TYR A 53 3.62 -5.75 -6.31
CA TYR A 53 3.20 -5.80 -7.71
C TYR A 53 2.75 -7.20 -8.13
N GLY A 54 2.93 -8.17 -7.24
CA GLY A 54 2.66 -9.58 -7.45
C GLY A 54 3.88 -10.32 -7.99
N VAL A 55 3.83 -11.64 -7.83
CA VAL A 55 4.89 -12.58 -8.25
C VAL A 55 5.28 -12.44 -9.72
N PRO A 56 4.36 -12.24 -10.69
CA PRO A 56 4.77 -12.05 -12.08
C PRO A 56 5.73 -10.87 -12.27
N SER A 57 5.55 -9.79 -11.52
CA SER A 57 6.44 -8.63 -11.57
C SER A 57 7.81 -8.95 -10.98
N ALA A 58 7.87 -9.66 -9.86
CA ALA A 58 9.13 -10.13 -9.27
C ALA A 58 9.89 -11.10 -10.19
N LEU A 59 9.20 -11.98 -10.90
CA LEU A 59 9.82 -12.88 -11.87
C LEU A 59 10.40 -12.12 -13.07
N ILE A 60 9.69 -11.11 -13.58
CA ILE A 60 10.21 -10.21 -14.63
C ILE A 60 11.48 -9.51 -14.13
N MET A 61 11.45 -8.97 -12.91
CA MET A 61 12.62 -8.31 -12.31
C MET A 61 13.79 -9.28 -12.14
N THR A 62 13.53 -10.51 -11.71
CA THR A 62 14.55 -11.55 -11.55
C THR A 62 15.25 -11.79 -12.89
N VAL A 63 14.49 -12.01 -13.96
CA VAL A 63 15.08 -12.25 -15.30
C VAL A 63 15.84 -11.01 -15.80
N ALA A 64 15.25 -9.83 -15.69
CA ALA A 64 15.86 -8.58 -16.17
C ALA A 64 17.15 -8.23 -15.41
N GLY A 65 17.11 -8.30 -14.08
CA GLY A 65 18.25 -8.05 -13.21
C GLY A 65 19.36 -9.07 -13.43
N SER A 66 19.03 -10.36 -13.48
CA SER A 66 19.99 -11.44 -13.72
C SER A 66 20.70 -11.28 -15.08
N LEU A 67 19.97 -10.85 -16.11
CA LEU A 67 20.53 -10.66 -17.45
C LEU A 67 21.54 -9.51 -17.46
N LEU A 68 21.21 -8.39 -16.82
CA LEU A 68 22.13 -7.25 -16.70
C LEU A 68 23.35 -7.60 -15.84
N GLN A 69 23.16 -8.32 -14.73
CA GLN A 69 24.26 -8.78 -13.90
C GLN A 69 25.21 -9.71 -14.67
N ALA A 70 24.66 -10.68 -15.39
CA ALA A 70 25.43 -11.69 -16.11
C ALA A 70 26.26 -11.14 -17.27
N PHE A 71 25.77 -10.11 -17.97
CA PHE A 71 26.38 -9.66 -19.23
C PHE A 71 26.86 -8.21 -19.22
N ALA A 72 26.34 -7.34 -18.36
CA ALA A 72 26.68 -5.91 -18.35
C ALA A 72 27.59 -5.51 -17.18
N LEU A 73 27.55 -6.22 -16.06
CA LEU A 73 28.25 -5.84 -14.82
C LEU A 73 29.40 -6.78 -14.45
N GLY A 74 29.92 -7.54 -15.42
CA GLY A 74 31.04 -8.45 -15.19
C GLY A 74 30.71 -9.70 -14.38
N GLY A 75 29.43 -10.10 -14.33
CA GLY A 75 28.99 -11.28 -13.59
C GLY A 75 29.41 -12.62 -14.20
N ASN A 76 28.95 -13.72 -13.58
CA ASN A 76 29.34 -15.10 -13.87
C ASN A 76 28.80 -15.68 -15.21
N GLY A 77 28.50 -14.81 -16.18
CA GLY A 77 27.97 -15.16 -17.50
C GLY A 77 26.68 -15.98 -17.45
N VAL A 78 26.52 -16.88 -18.43
CA VAL A 78 25.30 -17.70 -18.60
C VAL A 78 25.02 -18.57 -17.37
N ILE A 79 26.06 -19.10 -16.72
CA ILE A 79 25.91 -19.94 -15.54
C ILE A 79 25.36 -19.13 -14.37
N GLY A 80 25.92 -17.93 -14.13
CA GLY A 80 25.40 -17.00 -13.13
C GLY A 80 23.95 -16.63 -13.37
N PHE A 81 23.61 -16.30 -14.63
CA PHE A 81 22.24 -16.00 -15.03
C PHE A 81 21.27 -17.15 -14.69
N VAL A 82 21.60 -18.38 -15.12
CA VAL A 82 20.74 -19.55 -14.89
C VAL A 82 20.58 -19.83 -13.39
N MET A 83 21.68 -19.81 -12.64
CA MET A 83 21.65 -20.06 -11.19
C MET A 83 20.79 -19.02 -10.47
N HIS A 84 20.93 -17.74 -10.81
CA HIS A 84 20.15 -16.67 -10.19
C HIS A 84 18.65 -16.81 -10.51
N VAL A 85 18.30 -17.01 -11.79
CA VAL A 85 16.90 -17.15 -12.23
C VAL A 85 16.23 -18.37 -11.59
N LEU A 86 16.92 -19.50 -11.49
CA LEU A 86 16.39 -20.69 -10.81
C LEU A 86 16.16 -20.40 -9.32
N SER A 87 17.16 -19.83 -8.64
CA SER A 87 17.12 -19.55 -7.21
C SER A 87 15.99 -18.61 -6.81
N THR A 88 16.06 -17.35 -7.24
CA THR A 88 15.09 -16.32 -6.90
C THR A 88 13.74 -16.60 -7.55
N GLY A 89 13.72 -17.15 -8.76
CA GLY A 89 12.48 -17.49 -9.46
C GLY A 89 11.68 -18.58 -8.74
N GLY A 90 12.32 -19.70 -8.40
CA GLY A 90 11.70 -20.80 -7.67
C GLY A 90 11.17 -20.35 -6.30
N PHE A 91 11.99 -19.61 -5.56
CA PHE A 91 11.60 -19.00 -4.29
C PHE A 91 10.39 -18.07 -4.39
N MET A 92 10.35 -17.19 -5.40
CA MET A 92 9.24 -16.27 -5.63
C MET A 92 7.92 -16.97 -5.94
N VAL A 93 7.97 -18.09 -6.68
CA VAL A 93 6.78 -18.92 -6.93
C VAL A 93 6.23 -19.45 -5.61
N ILE A 94 7.07 -20.00 -4.74
CA ILE A 94 6.63 -20.54 -3.44
C ILE A 94 6.04 -19.44 -2.55
N VAL A 95 6.73 -18.30 -2.40
CA VAL A 95 6.21 -17.15 -1.64
C VAL A 95 4.85 -16.70 -2.19
N GLY A 96 4.71 -16.70 -3.52
CA GLY A 96 3.48 -16.36 -4.22
C GLY A 96 2.28 -17.24 -3.92
N LEU A 97 2.48 -18.56 -3.77
CA LEU A 97 1.41 -19.52 -3.50
C LEU A 97 0.72 -19.24 -2.16
N PHE A 98 1.49 -18.83 -1.14
CA PHE A 98 0.94 -18.48 0.17
C PHE A 98 0.36 -17.08 0.18
N TYR A 99 1.10 -16.08 -0.33
CA TYR A 99 0.67 -14.69 -0.30
C TYR A 99 -0.59 -14.43 -1.16
N LYS A 100 -0.79 -15.17 -2.25
CA LYS A 100 -2.02 -15.09 -3.07
C LYS A 100 -3.27 -15.57 -2.32
N ARG A 101 -3.13 -16.48 -1.35
CA ARG A 101 -4.27 -17.07 -0.63
C ARG A 101 -4.82 -16.14 0.46
N LYS A 102 -3.95 -15.46 1.20
CA LYS A 102 -4.29 -14.43 2.20
C LYS A 102 -3.14 -13.43 2.30
N ARG A 103 -3.40 -12.14 2.07
CA ARG A 103 -2.37 -11.07 2.13
C ARG A 103 -2.18 -10.57 3.56
N THR A 104 -1.51 -11.37 4.38
CA THR A 104 -1.22 -11.04 5.79
C THR A 104 0.25 -11.25 6.09
N LEU A 105 0.77 -10.58 7.13
CA LEU A 105 2.15 -10.79 7.60
C LEU A 105 2.40 -12.28 7.93
N LYS A 106 1.43 -12.97 8.55
CA LYS A 106 1.53 -14.41 8.84
C LYS A 106 1.72 -15.23 7.57
N SER A 107 0.94 -14.94 6.52
CA SER A 107 1.04 -15.61 5.23
C SER A 107 2.34 -15.30 4.49
N ALA A 108 2.83 -14.07 4.59
CA ALA A 108 4.14 -13.69 4.05
C ALA A 108 5.28 -14.44 4.75
N LEU A 109 5.24 -14.53 6.09
CA LEU A 109 6.23 -15.26 6.88
C LEU A 109 6.20 -16.77 6.60
N THR A 110 5.01 -17.38 6.49
CA THR A 110 4.91 -18.80 6.12
C THR A 110 5.38 -19.06 4.70
N GLY A 111 5.07 -18.17 3.76
CA GLY A 111 5.55 -18.21 2.39
C GLY A 111 7.08 -18.11 2.31
N MET A 112 7.69 -17.14 3.01
CA MET A 112 9.15 -16.99 3.08
C MET A 112 9.81 -18.21 3.71
N GLY A 113 9.30 -18.71 4.84
CA GLY A 113 9.85 -19.90 5.51
C GLY A 113 9.82 -21.14 4.61
N THR A 114 8.67 -21.39 3.96
CA THR A 114 8.53 -22.50 3.01
C THR A 114 9.42 -22.30 1.78
N GLY A 115 9.53 -21.06 1.31
CA GLY A 115 10.41 -20.68 0.22
C GLY A 115 11.88 -20.95 0.53
N ILE A 116 12.37 -20.64 1.74
CA ILE A 116 13.75 -20.92 2.16
C ILE A 116 14.02 -22.43 2.15
N LEU A 117 13.09 -23.24 2.66
CA LEU A 117 13.23 -24.70 2.62
C LEU A 117 13.30 -25.21 1.18
N PHE A 118 12.46 -24.68 0.29
CA PHE A 118 12.49 -25.00 -1.13
C PHE A 118 13.82 -24.57 -1.78
N TRP A 119 14.28 -23.34 -1.51
CA TRP A 119 15.55 -22.78 -2.00
C TRP A 119 16.72 -23.69 -1.63
N ILE A 120 16.79 -24.15 -0.38
CA ILE A 120 17.88 -25.01 0.09
C ILE A 120 17.94 -26.30 -0.74
N VAL A 121 16.81 -26.97 -0.94
CA VAL A 121 16.74 -28.22 -1.71
C VAL A 121 17.08 -27.96 -3.17
N GLU A 122 16.42 -26.98 -3.78
CA GLU A 122 16.57 -26.62 -5.20
C GLU A 122 18.00 -26.20 -5.52
N MET A 123 18.57 -25.27 -4.74
CA MET A 123 19.91 -24.77 -5.01
C MET A 123 20.99 -25.76 -4.64
N THR A 124 20.79 -26.61 -3.63
CA THR A 124 21.74 -27.70 -3.37
C THR A 124 21.78 -28.67 -4.56
N LEU A 125 20.62 -29.03 -5.11
CA LEU A 125 20.53 -29.85 -6.32
C LEU A 125 21.26 -29.21 -7.51
N TRP A 126 20.97 -27.94 -7.82
CA TRP A 126 21.61 -27.25 -8.94
C TRP A 126 23.09 -27.02 -8.75
N ASN A 127 23.57 -26.74 -7.54
CA ASN A 127 25.00 -26.65 -7.27
C ASN A 127 25.70 -28.00 -7.48
N VAL A 128 25.07 -29.13 -7.12
CA VAL A 128 25.63 -30.46 -7.38
C VAL A 128 25.62 -30.85 -8.87
N LEU A 129 24.80 -30.19 -9.70
CA LEU A 129 24.74 -30.40 -11.15
C LEU A 129 25.65 -29.45 -11.94
N ILE A 130 25.66 -28.16 -11.59
CA ILE A 130 26.26 -27.08 -12.39
C ILE A 130 27.67 -26.72 -11.90
N THR A 131 27.91 -26.72 -10.58
CA THR A 131 29.24 -26.35 -10.03
C THR A 131 30.38 -27.23 -10.52
N PRO A 132 30.25 -28.57 -10.67
CA PRO A 132 31.30 -29.40 -11.25
C PRO A 132 31.69 -28.96 -12.66
N LEU A 133 30.71 -28.55 -13.47
CA LEU A 133 30.91 -28.06 -14.84
C LEU A 133 31.59 -26.69 -14.85
N TYR A 134 31.19 -25.81 -13.92
CA TYR A 134 31.78 -24.48 -13.77
C TYR A 134 33.24 -24.54 -13.30
N MET A 135 33.53 -25.34 -12.25
CA MET A 135 34.87 -25.49 -11.68
C MET A 135 35.76 -26.45 -12.46
N LYS A 136 35.20 -27.21 -13.41
CA LYS A 136 35.89 -28.28 -14.17
C LYS A 136 36.48 -29.35 -13.25
N VAL A 137 35.73 -29.76 -12.24
CA VAL A 137 36.11 -30.81 -11.27
C VAL A 137 35.10 -31.96 -11.28
N PRO A 138 35.48 -33.17 -10.84
CA PRO A 138 34.53 -34.27 -10.66
C PRO A 138 33.43 -33.93 -9.66
N ARG A 139 32.23 -34.48 -9.87
CA ARG A 139 31.05 -34.22 -9.03
C ARG A 139 31.26 -34.65 -7.58
N GLU A 140 32.09 -35.66 -7.38
CA GLU A 140 32.44 -36.23 -6.08
C GLU A 140 33.09 -35.20 -5.17
N VAL A 141 33.89 -34.27 -5.73
CA VAL A 141 34.51 -33.16 -4.98
C VAL A 141 33.42 -32.24 -4.41
N ILE A 142 32.41 -31.90 -5.22
CA ILE A 142 31.30 -31.06 -4.76
C ILE A 142 30.52 -31.74 -3.64
N VAL A 143 30.23 -33.04 -3.79
CA VAL A 143 29.42 -33.79 -2.81
C VAL A 143 30.17 -34.02 -1.50
N LYS A 144 31.47 -34.35 -1.56
CA LYS A 144 32.26 -34.68 -0.36
C LYS A 144 32.76 -33.45 0.37
N ASP A 145 33.28 -32.47 -0.37
CA ASP A 145 34.07 -31.38 0.22
C ASP A 145 33.26 -30.09 0.37
N PHE A 146 32.24 -29.88 -0.47
CA PHE A 146 31.51 -28.61 -0.55
C PHE A 146 30.03 -28.66 -0.19
N LEU A 147 29.38 -29.84 -0.18
CA LEU A 147 27.93 -29.96 -0.02
C LEU A 147 27.41 -29.31 1.28
N GLY A 148 28.12 -29.51 2.39
CA GLY A 148 27.76 -28.89 3.68
C GLY A 148 27.84 -27.36 3.62
N TYR A 149 28.88 -26.81 2.99
CA TYR A 149 29.04 -25.36 2.82
C TYR A 149 28.00 -24.78 1.85
N ILE A 150 27.67 -25.50 0.78
CA ILE A 150 26.61 -25.12 -0.17
C ILE A 150 25.25 -25.06 0.53
N ALA A 151 24.89 -26.10 1.30
CA ALA A 151 23.64 -26.12 2.05
C ALA A 151 23.56 -24.99 3.08
N LEU A 152 24.67 -24.72 3.78
CA LEU A 152 24.77 -23.62 4.74
C LEU A 152 24.63 -22.25 4.06
N PHE A 153 25.30 -22.04 2.92
CA PHE A 153 25.14 -20.83 2.11
C PHE A 153 23.69 -20.62 1.67
N ASN A 154 23.06 -21.68 1.16
CA ASN A 154 21.67 -21.66 0.69
C ASN A 154 20.65 -21.50 1.81
N LEU A 155 21.03 -21.71 3.07
CA LEU A 155 20.23 -21.33 4.23
C LEU A 155 20.44 -19.84 4.57
N ILE A 156 21.70 -19.39 4.65
CA ILE A 156 22.03 -18.05 5.14
C ILE A 156 21.57 -16.96 4.15
N LYS A 157 21.90 -17.08 2.85
CA LYS A 157 21.63 -16.04 1.85
C LYS A 157 20.14 -15.63 1.79
N PRO A 158 19.18 -16.55 1.54
CA PRO A 158 17.77 -16.17 1.48
C PRO A 158 17.22 -15.76 2.85
N THR A 159 17.76 -16.29 3.96
CA THR A 159 17.36 -15.87 5.31
C THR A 159 17.71 -14.41 5.58
N ILE A 160 18.93 -13.99 5.25
CA ILE A 160 19.35 -12.59 5.38
C ILE A 160 18.46 -11.70 4.49
N ASN A 161 18.25 -12.08 3.23
CA ASN A 161 17.43 -11.30 2.31
C ASN A 161 15.97 -11.17 2.82
N CYS A 162 15.36 -12.25 3.34
CA CYS A 162 14.05 -12.18 3.97
C CYS A 162 14.03 -11.28 5.20
N ALA A 163 15.04 -11.38 6.09
CA ALA A 163 15.13 -10.54 7.28
C ALA A 163 15.26 -9.05 6.93
N LEU A 164 16.12 -8.71 5.96
CA LEU A 164 16.27 -7.35 5.44
C LEU A 164 14.96 -6.86 4.82
N THR A 165 14.29 -7.66 3.99
CA THR A 165 12.97 -7.34 3.45
C THR A 165 11.98 -7.05 4.56
N LEU A 166 11.91 -7.86 5.63
CA LEU A 166 10.97 -7.66 6.73
C LEU A 166 11.28 -6.41 7.57
N LEU A 167 12.56 -6.10 7.79
CA LEU A 167 12.99 -4.88 8.48
C LEU A 167 12.61 -3.64 7.69
N LEU A 168 12.88 -3.66 6.39
CA LEU A 168 12.48 -2.61 5.48
C LEU A 168 10.95 -2.51 5.45
N TYR A 169 10.25 -3.63 5.28
CA TYR A 169 8.80 -3.70 5.29
C TYR A 169 8.18 -3.14 6.56
N LYS A 170 8.68 -3.46 7.75
CA LYS A 170 8.16 -2.95 9.02
C LYS A 170 8.36 -1.43 9.16
N ASN A 171 9.53 -0.92 8.76
CA ASN A 171 9.85 0.50 8.88
C ASN A 171 9.24 1.36 7.77
N THR A 172 8.91 0.73 6.65
CA THR A 172 8.35 1.40 5.49
C THR A 172 6.96 0.92 5.17
N HIS A 173 6.25 0.16 6.02
CA HIS A 173 4.86 -0.25 5.80
C HIS A 173 3.99 0.96 5.49
N ARG A 174 4.17 2.08 6.20
CA ARG A 174 3.47 3.35 5.90
C ARG A 174 3.88 3.98 4.56
N LEU A 175 5.14 3.82 4.16
CA LEU A 175 5.66 4.25 2.85
C LEU A 175 5.21 3.29 1.73
N PHE A 176 5.04 2.01 2.05
CA PHE A 176 4.61 0.94 1.17
C PHE A 176 3.11 0.95 0.99
N ASP A 177 2.31 1.27 2.01
CA ASP A 177 0.89 1.57 1.85
C ASP A 177 0.73 2.81 0.98
N LYS A 178 1.61 3.82 1.15
CA LYS A 178 1.68 4.99 0.28
C LYS A 178 2.10 4.65 -1.14
N VAL A 179 3.15 3.84 -1.37
CA VAL A 179 3.69 3.44 -2.69
C VAL A 179 2.82 2.37 -3.35
N TRP A 180 2.15 1.53 -2.59
CA TRP A 180 1.15 0.54 -3.00
C TRP A 180 -0.12 1.27 -3.43
N ALA A 181 -0.67 2.10 -2.53
CA ALA A 181 -1.74 3.03 -2.87
C ALA A 181 -1.32 3.85 -4.07
N GLU A 182 -0.09 4.39 -4.11
CA GLU A 182 0.42 5.24 -5.18
C GLU A 182 0.58 4.52 -6.51
N SER A 183 1.15 3.31 -6.56
CA SER A 183 1.29 2.48 -7.76
C SER A 183 -0.04 2.13 -8.43
N HIS A 184 -1.13 2.25 -7.65
CA HIS A 184 -2.52 2.19 -8.11
C HIS A 184 -3.17 3.59 -8.24
N LYS A 185 -2.69 4.59 -7.47
CA LYS A 185 -2.86 6.07 -7.60
C LYS A 185 -1.99 6.65 -8.70
N GLU A 186 -1.60 5.80 -9.59
CA GLU A 186 -0.74 5.95 -10.70
C GLU A 186 -1.12 7.08 -11.74
N LYS A 187 -1.67 8.24 -11.33
CA LYS A 187 -1.70 9.57 -11.97
C LYS A 187 -1.70 10.66 -10.87
N GLY A 188 -0.83 11.65 -10.95
CA GLY A 188 -0.90 12.86 -10.12
C GLY A 188 0.13 12.90 -8.99
N GLY A 189 0.99 13.92 -9.01
CA GLY A 189 2.19 14.02 -8.20
C GLY A 189 2.35 15.36 -7.48
N LYS A 190 3.33 15.34 -6.57
CA LYS A 190 4.19 16.38 -5.98
C LYS A 190 3.57 17.57 -5.24
N ASP A 191 3.92 17.57 -3.96
CA ASP A 191 3.75 18.59 -2.91
C ASP A 191 4.50 19.90 -3.19
N MET A 192 3.94 21.00 -2.65
CA MET A 192 4.62 22.26 -2.41
C MET A 192 4.43 22.63 -0.93
N LYS A 193 5.53 22.87 -0.21
CA LYS A 193 5.57 23.28 1.20
C LYS A 193 5.07 24.71 1.34
N LEU A 194 4.19 24.99 2.31
CA LEU A 194 4.06 26.34 2.88
C LEU A 194 3.87 26.30 4.41
N GLN A 195 4.35 27.38 5.01
CA GLN A 195 4.72 27.59 6.40
C GLN A 195 3.53 27.79 7.35
N SER A 196 3.76 27.46 8.63
CA SER A 196 2.86 27.59 9.77
C SER A 196 2.70 29.03 10.28
N ALA A 197 1.49 29.38 10.74
CA ALA A 197 1.17 30.54 11.58
C ALA A 197 -0.14 30.26 12.36
N PRO A 198 -0.45 30.97 13.47
CA PRO A 198 -0.58 30.38 14.81
C PRO A 198 -2.03 30.21 15.30
N GLU A 199 -2.14 29.33 16.29
CA GLU A 199 -3.33 29.00 17.08
C GLU A 199 -3.82 30.18 17.93
N THR A 200 -5.14 30.37 17.95
CA THR A 200 -5.84 30.97 19.10
C THR A 200 -7.18 30.25 19.25
N GLU A 201 -7.24 29.38 20.27
CA GLU A 201 -8.45 28.74 20.79
C GLU A 201 -9.28 29.75 21.59
N GLN A 202 -10.60 29.75 21.38
CA GLN A 202 -11.59 30.10 22.40
C GLN A 202 -12.80 29.16 22.22
N GLU A 203 -12.94 28.21 23.14
CA GLU A 203 -14.10 27.33 23.25
C GLU A 203 -15.30 28.12 23.84
N GLU A 204 -16.42 28.14 23.13
CA GLU A 204 -17.70 28.66 23.63
C GLU A 204 -18.74 27.52 23.65
N LYS A 205 -19.32 27.26 24.84
CA LYS A 205 -20.30 26.19 25.11
C LYS A 205 -21.55 26.39 24.24
N SER A 206 -21.84 25.47 23.32
CA SER A 206 -22.94 25.61 22.36
C SER A 206 -24.27 25.04 22.85
N GLU A 207 -25.30 25.88 22.88
CA GLU A 207 -26.69 25.46 22.69
C GLU A 207 -26.80 24.60 21.42
N ILE A 208 -27.46 23.43 21.52
CA ILE A 208 -27.66 22.53 20.38
C ILE A 208 -28.77 23.13 19.51
N ASN A 209 -28.40 23.90 18.49
CA ASN A 209 -29.34 24.36 17.48
C ASN A 209 -29.79 23.18 16.60
N PRO A 210 -31.09 23.06 16.30
CA PRO A 210 -31.60 22.00 15.43
C PRO A 210 -31.03 22.16 14.01
N ILE A 211 -30.71 21.04 13.37
CA ILE A 211 -30.21 21.02 12.00
C ILE A 211 -31.34 21.48 11.06
N PRO A 212 -31.14 22.53 10.24
CA PRO A 212 -32.17 22.98 9.30
C PRO A 212 -32.37 21.93 8.19
N LYS A 213 -33.63 21.61 7.86
CA LYS A 213 -33.95 20.69 6.75
C LYS A 213 -33.49 21.21 5.39
N VAL A 214 -33.55 22.52 5.17
CA VAL A 214 -33.05 23.18 3.95
C VAL A 214 -32.23 24.41 4.33
N PHE A 215 -31.04 24.56 3.74
CA PHE A 215 -30.14 25.67 4.00
C PHE A 215 -29.53 26.22 2.70
N LEU A 216 -29.72 27.51 2.45
CA LEU A 216 -29.10 28.20 1.32
C LEU A 216 -27.79 28.85 1.75
N SER A 217 -26.67 28.27 1.33
CA SER A 217 -25.32 28.77 1.53
C SER A 217 -24.94 29.75 0.43
N LYS A 218 -24.50 30.96 0.78
CA LYS A 218 -24.08 32.00 -0.19
C LYS A 218 -22.55 32.19 -0.25
N SER A 219 -21.84 31.50 0.63
CA SER A 219 -20.40 31.62 0.81
C SER A 219 -19.80 30.33 1.39
N VAL A 220 -18.48 30.21 1.38
CA VAL A 220 -17.79 29.10 2.04
C VAL A 220 -18.00 29.16 3.56
N GLU A 221 -18.06 30.36 4.11
CA GLU A 221 -18.31 30.64 5.52
C GLU A 221 -19.70 30.16 5.95
N ASP A 222 -20.72 30.34 5.10
CA ASP A 222 -22.07 29.82 5.38
C ASP A 222 -22.12 28.29 5.36
N THR A 223 -21.40 27.67 4.41
CA THR A 223 -21.24 26.21 4.37
C THR A 223 -20.57 25.71 5.66
N TYR A 224 -19.59 26.44 6.20
CA TYR A 224 -18.90 26.07 7.43
C TYR A 224 -19.80 26.20 8.66
N LYS A 225 -20.65 27.24 8.73
CA LYS A 225 -21.64 27.39 9.82
C LYS A 225 -22.66 26.27 9.83
N LEU A 226 -23.13 25.85 8.64
CA LEU A 226 -24.02 24.70 8.52
C LEU A 226 -23.32 23.44 9.02
N ALA A 227 -22.09 23.21 8.57
CA ALA A 227 -21.30 22.04 8.97
C ALA A 227 -21.00 22.03 10.48
N GLU A 228 -20.77 23.19 11.11
CA GLU A 228 -20.61 23.31 12.57
C GLU A 228 -21.89 22.95 13.32
N THR A 229 -23.06 23.35 12.80
CA THR A 229 -24.37 22.99 13.38
C THR A 229 -24.57 21.48 13.32
N VAL A 230 -24.20 20.84 12.20
CA VAL A 230 -24.23 19.38 12.06
C VAL A 230 -23.25 18.72 13.04
N ALA A 231 -22.00 19.18 13.12
CA ALA A 231 -20.97 18.62 14.00
C ALA A 231 -21.39 18.55 15.48
N LYS A 232 -22.11 19.57 15.98
CA LYS A 232 -22.60 19.64 17.37
C LYS A 232 -23.60 18.53 17.70
N ASN A 233 -24.30 18.00 16.71
CA ASN A 233 -25.33 16.99 16.85
C ASN A 233 -24.80 15.56 16.61
N LEU A 234 -23.60 15.40 16.02
CA LEU A 234 -23.06 14.09 15.70
C LEU A 234 -22.49 13.36 16.93
N THR A 235 -22.76 12.06 16.99
CA THR A 235 -22.19 11.13 17.97
C THR A 235 -21.35 10.03 17.31
N ALA A 236 -20.49 9.37 18.10
CA ALA A 236 -19.63 8.29 17.61
C ALA A 236 -20.46 7.14 16.99
N GLY A 237 -19.99 6.59 15.88
CA GLY A 237 -20.65 5.54 15.11
C GLY A 237 -21.65 6.04 14.06
N GLU A 238 -21.89 7.36 13.97
CA GLU A 238 -22.82 7.92 12.99
C GLU A 238 -22.19 8.12 11.62
N VAL A 239 -23.02 7.96 10.59
CA VAL A 239 -22.63 8.10 9.18
C VAL A 239 -23.32 9.32 8.56
N VAL A 240 -22.56 10.19 7.91
CA VAL A 240 -23.06 11.31 7.10
C VAL A 240 -22.88 10.97 5.63
N LEU A 241 -23.98 10.83 4.90
CA LEU A 241 -24.00 10.52 3.48
C LEU A 241 -24.14 11.82 2.69
N LEU A 242 -23.14 12.13 1.86
CA LEU A 242 -23.12 13.30 1.00
C LEU A 242 -23.45 12.92 -0.43
N ASP A 243 -24.55 13.50 -0.94
CA ASP A 243 -24.97 13.38 -2.33
C ASP A 243 -24.95 14.75 -3.03
N GLY A 244 -24.80 14.75 -4.34
CA GLY A 244 -24.78 15.96 -5.16
C GLY A 244 -23.74 15.92 -6.26
N ASP A 245 -23.86 16.81 -7.24
CA ASP A 245 -23.03 16.79 -8.45
C ASP A 245 -21.53 17.00 -8.18
N LEU A 246 -20.70 16.65 -9.17
CA LEU A 246 -19.26 16.94 -9.14
C LEU A 246 -19.05 18.46 -9.04
N GLY A 247 -18.29 18.89 -8.03
CA GLY A 247 -18.06 20.33 -7.78
C GLY A 247 -19.19 21.04 -7.03
N ALA A 248 -20.25 20.33 -6.58
CA ALA A 248 -21.35 20.91 -5.82
C ALA A 248 -20.93 21.50 -4.45
N GLY A 249 -19.76 21.12 -3.91
CA GLY A 249 -19.25 21.64 -2.64
C GLY A 249 -19.27 20.65 -1.48
N LYS A 250 -19.51 19.36 -1.74
CA LYS A 250 -19.45 18.26 -0.75
C LYS A 250 -18.18 18.31 0.11
N THR A 251 -17.01 18.35 -0.52
CA THR A 251 -15.73 18.42 0.19
C THR A 251 -15.56 19.72 0.99
N THR A 252 -16.16 20.84 0.56
CA THR A 252 -16.15 22.09 1.32
C THR A 252 -16.95 21.94 2.62
N PHE A 253 -18.10 21.29 2.54
CA PHE A 253 -18.89 20.93 3.72
C PHE A 253 -18.11 19.99 4.64
N THR A 254 -17.50 18.93 4.11
CA THR A 254 -16.68 17.99 4.92
C THR A 254 -15.54 18.69 5.65
N LYS A 255 -14.87 19.66 4.99
CA LYS A 255 -13.81 20.48 5.64
C LYS A 255 -14.36 21.27 6.81
N GLY A 256 -15.50 21.93 6.65
CA GLY A 256 -16.17 22.66 7.73
C GLY A 256 -16.55 21.74 8.89
N LEU A 257 -17.09 20.56 8.57
CA LEU A 257 -17.54 19.57 9.54
C LEU A 257 -16.38 19.04 10.38
N PHE A 258 -15.29 18.63 9.73
CA PHE A 258 -14.13 18.07 10.40
C PHE A 258 -13.39 19.11 11.22
N LYS A 259 -13.32 20.36 10.74
CA LYS A 259 -12.80 21.48 11.51
C LYS A 259 -13.61 21.70 12.81
N ALA A 260 -14.94 21.65 12.73
CA ALA A 260 -15.81 21.79 13.89
C ALA A 260 -15.74 20.58 14.86
N LEU A 261 -15.21 19.44 14.41
CA LEU A 261 -14.97 18.24 15.22
C LEU A 261 -13.51 18.12 15.72
N GLY A 262 -12.69 19.16 15.56
CA GLY A 262 -11.35 19.23 16.14
C GLY A 262 -10.21 18.82 15.21
N VAL A 263 -10.46 18.61 13.91
CA VAL A 263 -9.37 18.27 12.98
C VAL A 263 -8.50 19.49 12.72
N THR A 264 -7.23 19.38 13.12
CA THR A 264 -6.21 20.43 12.95
C THR A 264 -5.42 20.30 11.64
N GLU A 265 -5.43 19.13 11.03
CA GLU A 265 -4.79 18.87 9.73
C GLU A 265 -5.67 19.27 8.55
N THR A 266 -5.06 19.45 7.37
CA THR A 266 -5.79 19.84 6.16
C THR A 266 -6.70 18.70 5.69
N VAL A 267 -8.00 18.90 5.78
CA VAL A 267 -8.99 17.96 5.26
C VAL A 267 -9.04 18.07 3.74
N THR A 268 -8.79 16.95 3.07
CA THR A 268 -8.90 16.83 1.62
C THR A 268 -9.94 15.77 1.27
N SER A 269 -10.58 15.92 0.11
CA SER A 269 -11.32 14.81 -0.46
C SER A 269 -10.33 13.65 -0.65
N PRO A 270 -10.75 12.41 -0.35
CA PRO A 270 -10.11 11.20 -0.81
C PRO A 270 -10.18 11.13 -2.34
N THR A 271 -9.53 12.08 -3.02
CA THR A 271 -9.52 12.18 -4.48
C THR A 271 -8.72 11.02 -5.09
N PHE A 272 -8.03 10.25 -4.26
CA PHE A 272 -7.02 9.29 -4.65
C PHE A 272 -6.85 8.14 -3.66
N THR A 273 -7.17 8.37 -2.39
CA THR A 273 -7.47 7.36 -1.38
C THR A 273 -8.98 7.12 -1.43
N ILE A 274 -9.50 5.94 -1.10
CA ILE A 274 -10.96 5.76 -0.95
C ILE A 274 -11.43 6.33 0.39
N MET A 275 -10.53 6.33 1.37
CA MET A 275 -10.75 6.82 2.72
C MET A 275 -9.55 7.66 3.18
N ASN A 276 -9.82 8.79 3.83
CA ASN A 276 -8.87 9.49 4.68
C ASN A 276 -9.32 9.36 6.14
N GLU A 277 -8.39 9.09 7.05
CA GLU A 277 -8.62 9.08 8.50
C GLU A 277 -8.04 10.36 9.11
N TYR A 278 -8.80 10.95 10.03
CA TYR A 278 -8.43 12.15 10.76
C TYR A 278 -8.69 11.98 12.24
N ARG A 279 -7.91 12.69 13.05
CA ARG A 279 -8.11 12.74 14.50
C ARG A 279 -8.98 13.95 14.86
N GLY A 280 -10.21 13.69 15.32
CA GLY A 280 -11.04 14.70 15.97
C GLY A 280 -10.82 14.74 17.49
N ASP A 281 -11.50 15.67 18.17
CA ASP A 281 -11.37 15.87 19.62
C ASP A 281 -11.92 14.69 20.43
N ARG A 282 -13.09 14.19 20.00
CA ARG A 282 -13.86 13.18 20.75
C ARG A 282 -13.71 11.77 20.18
N PHE A 283 -13.54 11.66 18.87
CA PHE A 283 -13.52 10.39 18.14
C PHE A 283 -12.76 10.54 16.82
N LYS A 284 -12.40 9.42 16.21
CA LYS A 284 -11.82 9.39 14.85
C LYS A 284 -12.86 9.82 13.83
N LEU A 285 -12.40 10.46 12.76
CA LEU A 285 -13.23 10.86 11.63
C LEU A 285 -12.71 10.20 10.37
N TYR A 286 -13.62 9.65 9.58
CA TYR A 286 -13.31 9.00 8.32
C TYR A 286 -14.02 9.73 7.20
N HIS A 287 -13.28 10.10 6.15
CA HIS A 287 -13.85 10.66 4.95
C HIS A 287 -13.70 9.64 3.84
N PHE A 288 -14.81 9.15 3.30
CA PHE A 288 -14.87 8.25 2.16
C PHE A 288 -15.33 9.00 0.92
N ASP A 289 -14.71 8.71 -0.22
CA ASP A 289 -15.18 9.16 -1.54
C ASP A 289 -15.33 7.94 -2.45
N MET A 290 -16.58 7.52 -2.64
CA MET A 290 -16.93 6.31 -3.37
C MET A 290 -17.30 6.57 -4.83
N TYR A 291 -17.01 7.77 -5.37
CA TYR A 291 -17.34 8.12 -6.75
C TYR A 291 -16.81 7.11 -7.78
N ARG A 292 -15.70 6.45 -7.47
CA ARG A 292 -14.99 5.52 -8.35
C ARG A 292 -15.26 4.04 -8.06
N ILE A 293 -15.99 3.75 -7.00
CA ILE A 293 -16.33 2.38 -6.64
C ILE A 293 -17.48 1.93 -7.53
N GLU A 294 -17.26 0.81 -8.22
CA GLU A 294 -18.26 0.24 -9.14
C GLU A 294 -19.29 -0.61 -8.40
N SER A 295 -18.91 -1.26 -7.29
CA SER A 295 -19.79 -2.09 -6.49
C SER A 295 -19.40 -2.18 -5.02
N GLU A 296 -20.34 -2.58 -4.17
CA GLU A 296 -20.11 -2.88 -2.76
C GLU A 296 -19.09 -4.02 -2.56
N GLU A 297 -19.05 -5.00 -3.46
CA GLU A 297 -18.06 -6.09 -3.44
C GLU A 297 -16.61 -5.57 -3.57
N GLU A 298 -16.40 -4.52 -4.37
CA GLU A 298 -15.08 -3.88 -4.50
C GLU A 298 -14.64 -3.24 -3.16
N LEU A 299 -15.58 -2.65 -2.41
CA LEU A 299 -15.32 -2.12 -1.06
C LEU A 299 -14.94 -3.23 -0.07
N SER A 300 -15.63 -4.37 -0.12
CA SER A 300 -15.34 -5.55 0.71
C SER A 300 -13.93 -6.10 0.44
N GLU A 301 -13.53 -6.21 -0.83
CA GLU A 301 -12.18 -6.68 -1.21
C GLU A 301 -11.06 -5.77 -0.68
N LEU A 302 -11.35 -4.47 -0.56
CA LEU A 302 -10.42 -3.48 -0.03
C LEU A 302 -10.33 -3.48 1.49
N GLY A 303 -11.27 -4.14 2.16
CA GLY A 303 -11.27 -4.34 3.61
C GLY A 303 -11.59 -3.07 4.41
N PHE A 304 -12.41 -2.16 3.84
CA PHE A 304 -12.81 -0.91 4.51
C PHE A 304 -14.01 -1.05 5.46
N GLU A 305 -14.69 -2.19 5.45
CA GLU A 305 -15.90 -2.46 6.26
C GLU A 305 -15.65 -2.30 7.77
N GLU A 306 -14.47 -2.74 8.26
CA GLU A 306 -14.12 -2.64 9.70
C GLU A 306 -13.97 -1.18 10.17
N GLN A 307 -13.60 -0.26 9.27
CA GLN A 307 -13.41 1.16 9.58
C GLN A 307 -14.69 1.96 9.39
N LEU A 308 -15.51 1.60 8.40
CA LEU A 308 -16.72 2.32 8.00
C LEU A 308 -17.76 2.42 9.12
N PHE A 309 -17.81 1.42 9.99
CA PHE A 309 -18.70 1.31 11.15
C PHE A 309 -17.95 1.23 12.49
N SER A 310 -16.73 1.77 12.54
CA SER A 310 -15.97 1.84 13.80
C SER A 310 -16.55 2.90 14.76
N ASP A 311 -15.98 3.04 15.96
CA ASP A 311 -16.39 4.02 16.99
C ASP A 311 -16.14 5.51 16.60
N GLY A 312 -16.03 5.82 15.31
CA GLY A 312 -15.82 7.17 14.78
C GLY A 312 -17.02 7.68 13.97
N VAL A 313 -16.89 8.87 13.40
CA VAL A 313 -17.89 9.41 12.46
C VAL A 313 -17.38 9.24 11.03
N SER A 314 -18.21 8.69 10.16
CA SER A 314 -17.89 8.45 8.76
C SER A 314 -18.67 9.43 7.87
N VAL A 315 -17.96 10.21 7.05
CA VAL A 315 -18.55 11.04 5.99
C VAL A 315 -18.31 10.34 4.66
N ILE A 316 -19.38 10.00 3.94
CA ILE A 316 -19.30 9.22 2.70
C ILE A 316 -19.86 10.04 1.55
N GLU A 317 -18.99 10.46 0.63
CA GLU A 317 -19.40 11.01 -0.66
C GLU A 317 -19.73 9.86 -1.64
N TRP A 318 -20.84 9.98 -2.38
CA TRP A 318 -21.25 9.04 -3.45
C TRP A 318 -21.46 7.59 -3.01
N ASN A 319 -22.14 7.41 -1.87
CA ASN A 319 -22.35 6.11 -1.24
C ASN A 319 -22.73 4.98 -2.21
N LYS A 320 -22.07 3.82 -2.05
CA LYS A 320 -22.32 2.57 -2.78
C LYS A 320 -22.74 1.41 -1.86
N ILE A 321 -22.79 1.65 -0.55
CA ILE A 321 -23.06 0.64 0.47
C ILE A 321 -24.55 0.54 0.70
N SER A 322 -25.04 -0.69 0.76
CA SER A 322 -26.44 -1.00 1.03
C SER A 322 -26.71 -1.20 2.52
N ASP A 323 -25.78 -1.84 3.24
CA ASP A 323 -25.89 -2.07 4.68
C ASP A 323 -25.31 -0.89 5.47
N LEU A 324 -26.16 0.07 5.86
CA LEU A 324 -25.78 1.28 6.58
C LEU A 324 -26.39 1.30 7.99
N PRO A 325 -25.74 1.94 8.98
CA PRO A 325 -26.25 1.97 10.35
C PRO A 325 -27.61 2.67 10.42
N GLU A 326 -28.39 2.32 11.46
CA GLU A 326 -29.70 2.92 11.71
C GLU A 326 -29.62 4.43 11.88
N LYS A 327 -28.58 4.93 12.57
CA LYS A 327 -28.34 6.36 12.75
C LYS A 327 -27.42 6.88 11.66
N ARG A 328 -28.00 7.65 10.74
CA ARG A 328 -27.29 8.28 9.65
C ARG A 328 -27.97 9.56 9.22
N LEU A 329 -27.18 10.48 8.68
CA LEU A 329 -27.63 11.78 8.18
C LEU A 329 -27.43 11.82 6.68
N TYR A 330 -28.47 12.19 5.93
CA TYR A 330 -28.41 12.42 4.49
C TYR A 330 -28.27 13.90 4.22
N VAL A 331 -27.24 14.28 3.48
CA VAL A 331 -26.94 15.67 3.12
C VAL A 331 -26.81 15.75 1.59
N SER A 332 -27.83 16.31 0.95
CA SER A 332 -27.81 16.59 -0.50
C SER A 332 -27.30 18.00 -0.74
N VAL A 333 -26.42 18.17 -1.74
CA VAL A 333 -25.80 19.45 -2.08
C VAL A 333 -26.06 19.79 -3.55
N LYS A 334 -26.75 20.90 -3.81
CA LYS A 334 -27.07 21.38 -5.15
C LYS A 334 -26.44 22.74 -5.43
N ALA A 335 -25.76 22.87 -6.57
CA ALA A 335 -25.30 24.17 -7.05
C ALA A 335 -26.45 24.97 -7.65
N VAL A 336 -26.76 26.14 -7.07
CA VAL A 336 -27.82 27.04 -7.53
C VAL A 336 -27.25 28.11 -8.47
N SER A 337 -26.06 28.60 -8.16
CA SER A 337 -25.29 29.56 -8.97
C SER A 337 -23.79 29.34 -8.74
N ASP A 338 -22.91 30.19 -9.29
CA ASP A 338 -21.47 30.06 -9.05
C ASP A 338 -21.10 30.15 -7.57
N THR A 339 -21.83 30.96 -6.79
CA THR A 339 -21.55 31.24 -5.37
C THR A 339 -22.55 30.65 -4.40
N GLU A 340 -23.75 30.24 -4.88
CA GLU A 340 -24.81 29.73 -4.00
C GLU A 340 -24.97 28.22 -4.09
N ARG A 341 -25.15 27.57 -2.94
CA ARG A 341 -25.41 26.13 -2.78
C ARG A 341 -26.63 25.94 -1.91
N GLU A 342 -27.52 25.04 -2.30
CA GLU A 342 -28.64 24.60 -1.48
C GLU A 342 -28.28 23.25 -0.86
N PHE A 343 -28.42 23.15 0.46
CA PHE A 343 -28.25 21.92 1.23
C PHE A 343 -29.61 21.44 1.69
N GLU A 344 -29.92 20.17 1.46
CA GLU A 344 -31.08 19.49 2.02
C GLU A 344 -30.59 18.40 2.98
N ILE A 345 -31.06 18.43 4.22
CA ILE A 345 -30.60 17.55 5.30
C ILE A 345 -31.77 16.75 5.87
N ASN A 346 -31.65 15.43 5.84
CA ASN A 346 -32.65 14.50 6.35
C ASN A 346 -32.00 13.50 7.33
N GLU A 347 -32.64 13.29 8.48
CA GLU A 347 -32.23 12.25 9.43
C GLU A 347 -32.84 10.90 9.03
N SER A 348 -32.23 9.80 9.46
CA SER A 348 -32.74 8.45 9.16
C SER A 348 -34.15 8.18 9.69
N THR A 349 -34.67 8.98 10.62
CA THR A 349 -36.07 8.91 11.08
C THR A 349 -37.06 9.60 10.15
N ASP A 350 -36.60 10.39 9.18
CA ASP A 350 -37.44 11.11 8.21
C ASP A 350 -37.70 10.32 6.91
N ILE A 351 -37.08 9.15 6.73
CA ILE A 351 -37.15 8.28 5.52
C ILE A 351 -37.67 6.91 5.93
#